data_AF-E9PLH1-F1
#
_entry.id   AF-E9PLH1-F1
#
_cell.length_a   1.000
_cell.length_b   1.000
_cell.length_c   1.000
_cell.angle_alpha   90.00
_cell.angle_beta   90.00
_cell.angle_gamma   90.00
#
_symmetry.space_group_name_H-M   'P 1'
#
loop_
_entity.id
_entity.type
_entity.pdbx_description
1 polymer ?
#
loop_
_entity_poly.entity_id
_entity_poly.type
_entity_poly.pdbx_seq_one_letter_code
_entity_poly.pdbx_strand_id
1 'polypeptide(L)'
;MSQSGAVSCCPGATNGSLGRSDGVAKMSPKDLFEQRKKYSNSNVIMHETSQYHVQHLATFIMDKSEAITSVDDAIRKLVQLSSKEKIWTQEMLLQVNDQSLRLLD
;
A
#
# COMPACT_ATOMS: atom_id res chain seq x y z
N MET A 1 -0.65 30.35 62.71
CA MET A 1 -0.78 29.28 61.69
C MET A 1 -2.23 28.83 61.73
N SER A 2 -3.01 29.30 60.76
CA SER A 2 -4.46 29.11 60.69
C SER A 2 -4.77 28.33 59.43
N GLN A 3 -5.52 27.24 59.60
CA GLN A 3 -6.77 26.93 58.89
C GLN A 3 -6.92 25.43 58.66
N SER A 4 -7.74 24.82 59.53
CA SER A 4 -8.56 23.65 59.19
C SER A 4 -9.73 24.11 58.32
N GLY A 5 -10.11 23.30 57.33
CA GLY A 5 -11.29 23.52 56.52
C GLY A 5 -11.55 22.36 55.57
N ALA A 6 -12.30 21.36 56.03
CA ALA A 6 -12.95 20.40 55.16
C ALA A 6 -14.26 21.01 54.66
N VAL A 7 -14.42 21.13 53.35
CA VAL A 7 -15.69 21.49 52.72
C VAL A 7 -16.09 20.40 51.75
N SER A 8 -17.01 19.56 52.21
CA SER A 8 -17.88 18.71 51.41
C SER A 8 -18.80 19.58 50.57
N CYS A 9 -18.97 19.27 49.28
CA CYS A 9 -20.17 19.62 48.53
C CYS A 9 -20.30 18.72 47.30
N CYS A 10 -21.22 17.76 47.36
CA CYS A 10 -21.84 17.18 46.16
C CYS A 10 -22.96 18.12 45.69
N PRO A 11 -23.22 18.20 44.38
CA PRO A 11 -24.58 18.32 43.90
C PRO A 11 -24.92 17.18 42.94
N GLY A 12 -26.06 16.54 43.17
CA GLY A 12 -26.55 15.41 42.40
C GLY A 12 -27.06 15.78 41.00
N ALA A 13 -27.15 14.76 40.16
CA ALA A 13 -28.00 14.75 38.98
C ALA A 13 -28.69 13.38 38.91
N THR A 14 -29.96 13.34 39.29
CA THR A 14 -30.86 12.23 39.03
C THR A 14 -31.37 12.37 37.60
N ASN A 15 -31.08 11.41 36.71
CA ASN A 15 -32.01 10.92 35.69
C ASN A 15 -31.37 9.89 34.75
N GLY A 16 -32.13 8.81 34.49
CA GLY A 16 -32.08 8.13 33.19
C GLY A 16 -31.35 6.78 33.16
N SER A 17 -32.04 5.73 33.59
CA SER A 17 -31.96 4.34 33.07
C SER A 17 -30.69 3.95 32.29
N LEU A 18 -29.68 3.42 32.99
CA LEU A 18 -28.70 2.57 32.34
C LEU A 18 -29.25 1.14 32.33
N GLY A 19 -29.92 0.82 31.22
CA GLY A 19 -30.11 -0.56 30.81
C GLY A 19 -28.75 -1.26 30.88
N ARG A 20 -28.77 -2.44 31.51
CA ARG A 20 -27.67 -3.39 31.48
C ARG A 20 -27.39 -3.74 30.01
N SER A 21 -26.49 -3.02 29.36
CA SER A 21 -25.78 -3.54 28.19
C SER A 21 -24.69 -4.44 28.73
N ASP A 22 -25.04 -5.71 28.88
CA ASP A 22 -24.10 -6.79 29.05
C ASP A 22 -22.98 -6.69 28.00
N GLY A 23 -21.72 -6.70 28.48
CA GLY A 23 -20.72 -7.57 27.88
C GLY A 23 -19.83 -7.07 26.73
N VAL A 24 -19.71 -5.77 26.45
CA VAL A 24 -18.54 -5.28 25.68
C VAL A 24 -17.81 -4.22 26.48
N ALA A 25 -16.75 -4.64 27.18
CA ALA A 25 -15.86 -3.74 27.89
C ALA A 25 -15.35 -2.66 26.91
N LYS A 26 -15.64 -1.38 27.21
CA LYS A 26 -15.07 -0.26 26.47
C LYS A 26 -13.55 -0.34 26.64
N MET A 27 -12.83 -0.62 25.54
CA MET A 27 -11.37 -0.72 25.54
C MET A 27 -10.77 0.57 26.10
N SER A 28 -9.77 0.46 26.98
CA SER A 28 -9.14 1.67 27.50
C SER A 28 -8.40 2.40 26.37
N PRO A 29 -8.21 3.73 26.47
CA PRO A 29 -7.41 4.47 25.48
C PRO A 29 -6.01 3.89 25.28
N LYS A 30 -5.42 3.28 26.32
CA LYS A 30 -4.13 2.59 26.26
C LYS A 30 -4.22 1.30 25.46
N ASP A 31 -5.23 0.48 25.69
CA ASP A 31 -5.45 -0.76 24.92
C ASP A 31 -5.74 -0.45 23.45
N LEU A 32 -6.47 0.63 23.20
CA LEU A 32 -6.79 1.09 21.87
C LEU A 32 -5.55 1.64 21.14
N PHE A 33 -4.64 2.32 21.86
CA PHE A 33 -3.34 2.74 21.35
C PHE A 33 -2.43 1.54 21.06
N GLU A 34 -2.31 0.58 21.97
CA GLU A 34 -1.51 -0.63 21.77
C GLU A 34 -2.08 -1.53 20.67
N GLN A 35 -3.40 -1.63 20.56
CA GLN A 35 -4.05 -2.33 19.45
C GLN A 35 -3.78 -1.63 18.12
N ARG A 36 -3.88 -0.29 18.07
CA ARG A 36 -3.55 0.50 16.87
C ARG A 36 -2.06 0.36 16.50
N LYS A 37 -1.17 0.32 17.48
CA LYS A 37 0.27 0.06 17.30
C LYS A 37 0.53 -1.35 16.76
N LYS A 38 -0.23 -2.36 17.20
CA LYS A 38 -0.18 -3.72 16.66
C LYS A 38 -0.66 -3.79 15.20
N TYR A 39 -1.69 -3.04 14.81
CA TYR A 39 -2.09 -2.91 13.40
C TYR A 39 -1.04 -2.17 12.55
N SER A 40 -0.34 -1.19 13.12
CA SER A 40 0.82 -0.55 12.47
C SER A 40 1.99 -1.52 12.25
N ASN A 41 1.99 -2.69 12.91
CA ASN A 41 2.95 -3.77 12.71
C ASN A 41 2.41 -4.93 11.86
N SER A 42 1.33 -4.74 11.08
CA SER A 42 1.17 -5.54 9.86
C SER A 42 2.10 -5.02 8.76
N ASN A 43 3.38 -4.89 9.10
CA ASN A 43 4.44 -5.13 8.16
C ASN A 43 4.43 -6.65 7.92
N VAL A 44 3.49 -7.13 7.11
CA VAL A 44 3.93 -8.10 6.11
C VAL A 44 4.95 -7.30 5.31
N ILE A 45 6.21 -7.43 5.73
CA ILE A 45 7.33 -6.81 5.06
C ILE A 45 7.16 -7.25 3.61
N MET A 46 6.90 -6.30 2.72
CA MET A 46 6.65 -6.49 1.28
C MET A 46 7.90 -7.00 0.55
N HIS A 47 8.62 -7.95 1.14
CA HIS A 47 9.86 -8.49 0.60
C HIS A 47 9.64 -9.40 -0.61
N GLU A 48 8.39 -9.62 -1.00
CA GLU A 48 8.06 -10.39 -2.20
C GLU A 48 7.89 -9.49 -3.42
N THR A 49 7.83 -8.16 -3.29
CA THR A 49 7.55 -7.28 -4.43
C THR A 49 8.62 -6.19 -4.60
N SER A 50 9.50 -6.38 -5.59
CA SER A 50 10.50 -5.40 -6.01
C SER A 50 9.93 -4.46 -7.08
N GLN A 51 10.38 -3.21 -7.10
CA GLN A 51 9.94 -2.20 -8.06
C GLN A 51 11.13 -1.49 -8.71
N TYR A 52 11.05 -1.30 -10.02
CA TYR A 52 12.11 -0.67 -10.83
C TYR A 52 11.51 0.36 -11.77
N HIS A 53 12.14 1.54 -11.85
CA HIS A 53 11.81 2.50 -12.89
C HIS A 53 12.39 1.98 -14.21
N VAL A 54 11.56 1.91 -15.24
CA VAL A 54 11.92 1.43 -16.56
C VAL A 54 11.36 2.35 -17.62
N GLN A 55 11.93 2.26 -18.83
CA GLN A 55 11.36 2.88 -20.02
C GLN A 55 10.84 1.78 -20.94
N HIS A 56 9.53 1.79 -21.18
CA HIS A 56 8.96 0.96 -22.24
C HIS A 56 9.29 1.58 -23.61
N LEU A 57 9.77 0.74 -24.52
CA LEU A 57 10.22 1.16 -25.86
C LEU A 57 9.32 0.63 -26.97
N ALA A 58 8.92 -0.64 -26.89
CA ALA A 58 8.06 -1.31 -27.85
C ALA A 58 7.56 -2.64 -27.29
N THR A 59 6.39 -3.09 -27.75
CA THR A 59 5.90 -4.46 -27.59
C THR A 59 5.69 -5.04 -28.98
N PHE A 60 6.33 -6.17 -29.26
CA PHE A 60 6.19 -6.86 -30.55
C PHE A 60 5.42 -8.16 -30.39
N ILE A 61 4.57 -8.46 -31.37
CA ILE A 61 3.95 -9.78 -31.49
C ILE A 61 5.00 -10.73 -32.07
N MET A 62 5.22 -11.86 -31.39
CA MET A 62 6.15 -12.89 -31.84
C MET A 62 5.41 -13.83 -32.80
N ASP A 63 5.46 -13.51 -34.09
CA ASP A 63 4.81 -14.25 -35.17
C ASP A 63 5.75 -14.38 -36.38
N LYS A 64 5.67 -15.52 -37.07
CA LYS A 64 6.39 -15.79 -38.32
C LYS A 64 5.97 -14.82 -39.43
N SER A 65 4.71 -14.40 -39.47
CA SER A 65 4.23 -13.42 -40.46
C SER A 65 4.92 -12.06 -40.33
N GLU A 66 5.23 -11.67 -39.09
CA GLU A 66 5.95 -10.45 -38.72
C GLU A 66 7.48 -10.62 -38.74
N ALA A 67 7.97 -11.81 -39.10
CA ALA A 67 9.38 -12.22 -39.08
C ALA A 67 10.06 -12.08 -37.71
N ILE A 68 9.29 -12.18 -36.60
CA ILE A 68 9.83 -12.16 -35.23
C ILE A 68 9.65 -13.55 -34.63
N THR A 69 10.68 -14.38 -34.75
CA THR A 69 10.67 -15.76 -34.25
C THR A 69 11.64 -15.98 -33.09
N SER A 70 12.45 -14.97 -32.80
CA SER A 70 13.44 -14.96 -31.73
C SER A 70 13.52 -13.58 -31.07
N VAL A 71 14.14 -13.53 -29.89
CA VAL A 71 14.44 -12.25 -29.22
C VAL A 71 15.38 -11.40 -30.08
N ASP A 72 16.34 -12.01 -30.78
CA ASP A 72 17.26 -11.30 -31.68
C ASP A 72 16.55 -10.62 -32.85
N ASP A 73 15.49 -11.23 -33.40
CA ASP A 73 14.65 -10.61 -34.43
C ASP A 73 13.97 -9.33 -33.90
N ALA A 74 13.43 -9.41 -32.67
CA ALA A 74 12.81 -8.27 -32.02
C ALA A 74 13.82 -7.14 -31.76
N ILE A 75 15.04 -7.47 -31.31
CA ILE A 75 16.11 -6.48 -31.11
C ILE A 75 16.51 -5.84 -32.44
N ARG A 76 16.67 -6.61 -33.52
CA ARG A 76 16.96 -6.07 -34.86
C ARG A 76 15.86 -5.11 -35.32
N LYS A 77 14.58 -5.46 -35.15
CA LYS A 77 13.45 -4.58 -35.49
C LYS A 77 13.45 -3.30 -34.64
N LEU A 78 13.71 -3.41 -33.34
CA LEU A 78 13.84 -2.27 -32.44
C LEU A 78 14.93 -1.28 -32.90
N VAL A 79 16.12 -1.80 -33.24
CA VAL A 79 17.24 -0.98 -33.75
C VAL A 79 16.87 -0.29 -35.07
N GLN A 80 16.21 -0.99 -36.00
CA GLN A 80 15.75 -0.40 -37.26
C GLN A 80 14.70 0.71 -37.08
N LEU A 81 13.83 0.59 -36.06
CA LEU A 81 12.86 1.64 -35.73
C LEU A 81 13.56 2.84 -35.07
N SER A 82 14.51 2.58 -34.18
CA SER A 82 15.33 3.62 -33.54
C SER A 82 16.12 4.43 -34.57
N SER A 83 16.74 3.79 -35.57
CA SER A 83 17.48 4.49 -36.64
C SER A 83 16.60 5.34 -37.55
N LYS A 84 15.28 5.17 -37.48
CA LYS A 84 14.27 5.94 -38.22
C LYS A 84 13.54 6.94 -37.33
N GLU A 85 14.00 7.12 -36.09
CA GLU A 85 13.39 8.00 -35.08
C GLU A 85 11.92 7.65 -34.79
N LYS A 86 11.59 6.35 -34.85
CA LYS A 86 10.23 5.82 -34.61
C LYS A 86 10.06 5.18 -33.23
N ILE A 87 10.88 5.56 -32.26
CA ILE A 87 10.82 5.07 -30.89
C ILE A 87 10.53 6.24 -29.96
N TRP A 88 9.51 6.06 -29.12
CA TRP A 88 9.17 6.97 -28.03
C TRP A 88 9.25 6.17 -26.74
N THR A 89 9.82 6.77 -25.71
CA THR A 89 9.95 6.13 -24.40
C THR A 89 8.74 6.46 -23.54
N GLN A 90 8.25 5.49 -22.79
CA GLN A 90 7.24 5.69 -21.74
C GLN A 90 7.86 5.29 -20.39
N GLU A 91 7.91 6.22 -19.44
CA GLU A 91 8.33 5.90 -18.08
C GLU A 91 7.27 5.05 -17.40
N MET A 92 7.68 3.93 -16.81
CA MET A 92 6.81 2.99 -16.12
C MET A 92 7.49 2.43 -14.88
N LEU A 93 6.68 1.82 -14.00
CA LEU A 93 7.17 1.03 -12.88
C LEU A 93 7.02 -0.46 -13.18
N LEU A 94 8.14 -1.17 -13.29
CA LEU A 94 8.17 -2.63 -13.34
C LEU A 94 8.08 -3.18 -11.92
N GLN A 95 6.97 -3.82 -11.60
CA GLN A 95 6.74 -4.52 -10.36
C GLN A 95 7.00 -6.02 -10.57
N VAL A 96 7.87 -6.58 -9.75
CA VAL A 96 8.31 -7.98 -9.79
C VAL A 96 7.93 -8.67 -8.50
N ASN A 97 7.13 -9.73 -8.57
CA ASN A 97 6.92 -10.65 -7.45
C ASN A 97 7.05 -12.11 -7.88
N ASP A 98 6.86 -13.03 -6.93
CA ASP A 98 6.97 -14.48 -7.13
C ASP A 98 5.92 -15.05 -8.09
N GLN A 99 4.78 -14.38 -8.27
CA GLN A 99 3.67 -14.85 -9.10
C GLN A 99 3.60 -14.18 -10.47
N SER A 100 4.08 -12.94 -10.60
CA SER A 100 3.82 -12.11 -11.77
C SER A 100 4.81 -10.96 -11.94
N LEU A 101 4.89 -10.49 -13.19
CA LEU A 101 5.48 -9.21 -13.56
C LEU A 101 4.34 -8.27 -13.98
N ARG A 102 4.34 -7.05 -13.46
CA ARG A 102 3.37 -6.00 -13.85
C ARG A 102 4.11 -4.75 -14.27
N LEU A 103 3.63 -4.12 -15.34
CA LEU A 103 4.00 -2.76 -15.72
C LEU A 103 2.87 -1.83 -15.29
N LEU A 104 3.20 -0.78 -14.53
CA LEU A 104 2.28 0.25 -14.07
C LEU A 104 2.68 1.58 -14.74
N ASP A 105 1.70 2.30 -15.30
CA ASP A 105 1.85 3.62 -15.93
C ASP A 105 1.42 4.79 -15.02
#